data_AF-A0ABD5IBF7-F1
#
_entry.id   AF-A0ABD5IBF7-F1
#
_cell.length_a   1.000
_cell.length_b   1.000
_cell.length_c   1.000
_cell.angle_alpha   90.00
_cell.angle_beta   90.00
_cell.angle_gamma   90.00
#
_symmetry.space_group_name_H-M   'P 1'
#
loop_
_entity.id
_entity.type
_entity.pdbx_description
1 polymer ?
#
loop_
_entity_poly.entity_id
_entity_poly.type
_entity_poly.pdbx_seq_one_letter_code
_entity_poly.pdbx_strand_id
1 'polypeptide(L)'
;MKYWMPGLVALMAVPTAQAMNYRLVYSPSQKLEVFIDDVKNSNPESWCGKSIPLRIVSAQSQDPAALNDFLPRVGNLLEKQCPKAGHLPWTLTDKRGEKLASGEAAKARGWKPVVKQEAVEQPESPPQPAIPAAVAVTSPQADTAPPQRFNLPQGCHFRTFWHDDANGGALFIPAGDALRCGEDGWLQGSGAVTLQQGGQTLSPTLWFLQGYPLAQINGGDRPLTVVSANAQRLVLGGNPQAPGSFLLLSFEPKLHAWAFNGEAIVEMPRVDAADENKVKQRLQQAQTAWQPLLSAPAPLTFKLVEKLAADRVDPASGSYLSVNGATH
;
A
#
# COMPACT_ATOMS: atom_id res chain seq x y z
N MET A 1 63.57 20.67 1.45
CA MET A 1 63.33 19.88 0.22
C MET A 1 62.24 18.87 0.56
N LYS A 2 61.02 18.95 -0.03
CA LYS A 2 60.61 18.29 -1.29
C LYS A 2 60.75 16.76 -1.10
N TYR A 3 59.73 15.88 -1.07
CA TYR A 3 58.56 15.59 -1.94
C TYR A 3 57.55 14.76 -1.09
N TRP A 4 56.22 14.96 -1.05
CA TRP A 4 55.09 14.72 -1.98
C TRP A 4 54.90 13.31 -2.56
N MET A 5 53.63 12.86 -2.51
CA MET A 5 52.92 11.77 -3.22
C MET A 5 52.68 10.42 -2.48
N PRO A 6 51.63 9.65 -2.84
CA PRO A 6 50.22 10.03 -3.02
C PRO A 6 49.22 8.97 -2.47
N GLY A 7 47.94 9.33 -2.32
CA GLY A 7 46.86 8.42 -1.95
C GLY A 7 46.48 7.45 -3.07
N LEU A 8 46.32 6.17 -2.71
CA LEU A 8 45.79 5.11 -3.56
C LEU A 8 44.26 5.20 -3.62
N VAL A 9 43.71 5.56 -4.80
CA VAL A 9 42.30 5.36 -5.12
C VAL A 9 42.15 3.95 -5.69
N ALA A 10 41.54 3.06 -4.91
CA ALA A 10 41.16 1.73 -5.38
C ALA A 10 39.86 1.82 -6.20
N LEU A 11 39.98 1.77 -7.53
CA LEU A 11 38.84 1.55 -8.44
C LEU A 11 38.37 0.10 -8.28
N MET A 12 37.22 -0.09 -7.60
CA MET A 12 36.52 -1.36 -7.62
C MET A 12 35.88 -1.57 -9.00
N ALA A 13 36.50 -2.43 -9.81
CA ALA A 13 35.88 -2.95 -11.03
C ALA A 13 34.78 -3.94 -10.64
N VAL A 14 33.52 -3.54 -10.79
CA VAL A 14 32.37 -4.45 -10.68
C VAL A 14 32.35 -5.28 -11.97
N PRO A 15 32.43 -6.62 -11.92
CA PRO A 15 32.29 -7.43 -13.12
C PRO A 15 30.84 -7.31 -13.61
N THR A 16 30.63 -6.62 -14.72
CA THR A 16 29.36 -6.71 -15.44
C THR A 16 29.30 -8.11 -16.03
N ALA A 17 28.34 -8.92 -15.58
CA ALA A 17 27.98 -10.13 -16.31
C ALA A 17 27.39 -9.68 -17.65
N GLN A 18 28.22 -9.63 -18.68
CA GLN A 18 27.80 -9.30 -20.04
C GLN A 18 26.90 -10.45 -20.52
N ALA A 19 25.60 -10.21 -20.57
CA ALA A 19 24.66 -11.13 -21.19
C ALA A 19 24.99 -11.19 -22.68
N MET A 20 25.30 -12.37 -23.21
CA MET A 20 25.70 -12.53 -24.60
C MET A 20 24.51 -12.92 -25.47
N ASN A 21 24.46 -12.41 -26.71
CA ASN A 21 23.50 -12.85 -27.70
C ASN A 21 24.10 -14.03 -28.47
N TYR A 22 23.64 -15.25 -28.18
CA TYR A 22 24.14 -16.45 -28.82
C TYR A 22 23.47 -16.68 -30.17
N ARG A 23 24.24 -16.58 -31.25
CA ARG A 23 23.76 -16.89 -32.59
C ARG A 23 23.68 -18.40 -32.79
N LEU A 24 22.46 -18.90 -32.81
CA LEU A 24 22.13 -20.32 -32.93
C LEU A 24 22.23 -20.82 -34.38
N VAL A 25 21.65 -20.07 -35.33
CA VAL A 25 21.60 -20.45 -36.76
C VAL A 25 21.81 -19.24 -37.64
N TYR A 26 22.52 -19.44 -38.74
CA TYR A 26 22.53 -18.52 -39.88
C TYR A 26 22.17 -19.29 -41.15
N SER A 27 21.22 -18.75 -41.92
CA SER A 27 20.82 -19.26 -43.23
C SER A 27 21.28 -18.29 -44.32
N PRO A 28 22.37 -18.59 -45.06
CA PRO A 28 22.86 -17.70 -46.11
C PRO A 28 21.90 -17.54 -47.29
N SER A 29 21.11 -18.58 -47.59
CA SER A 29 20.16 -18.61 -48.72
C SER A 29 18.87 -17.84 -48.44
N GLN A 30 18.41 -17.82 -47.19
CA GLN A 30 17.22 -17.08 -46.76
C GLN A 30 17.57 -15.75 -46.08
N LYS A 31 18.86 -15.50 -45.85
CA LYS A 31 19.41 -14.33 -45.15
C LYS A 31 18.76 -14.09 -43.78
N LEU A 32 18.55 -15.17 -43.04
CA LEU A 32 17.98 -15.19 -41.70
C LEU A 32 19.05 -15.56 -40.68
N GLU A 33 19.12 -14.81 -39.58
CA GLU A 33 19.94 -15.13 -38.40
C GLU A 33 19.03 -15.36 -37.19
N VAL A 34 19.31 -16.38 -36.39
CA VAL A 34 18.56 -16.70 -35.18
C VAL A 34 19.47 -16.56 -33.97
N PHE A 35 19.00 -15.79 -32.99
CA PHE A 35 19.69 -15.53 -31.74
C PHE A 35 18.85 -16.04 -30.57
N ILE A 36 19.54 -16.52 -29.53
CA ILE A 36 19.01 -16.62 -28.18
C ILE A 36 19.72 -15.53 -27.38
N ASP A 37 18.94 -14.57 -26.92
CA ASP A 37 19.44 -13.41 -26.22
C ASP A 37 19.67 -13.71 -24.73
N ASP A 38 20.47 -12.86 -24.10
CA ASP A 38 20.73 -12.87 -22.66
C ASP A 38 21.25 -14.20 -22.07
N VAL A 39 22.10 -14.91 -22.82
CA VAL A 39 22.66 -16.18 -22.35
C VAL A 39 23.96 -15.96 -21.59
N LYS A 40 24.19 -16.83 -20.58
CA LYS A 40 25.42 -16.83 -19.80
C LYS A 40 26.66 -17.24 -20.61
N ASN A 41 26.49 -18.16 -21.57
CA ASN A 41 27.53 -18.58 -22.52
C ASN A 41 26.89 -19.31 -23.73
N SER A 42 27.69 -19.85 -24.65
CA SER A 42 27.19 -20.58 -25.82
C SER A 42 26.81 -22.04 -25.57
N ASN A 43 27.07 -22.59 -24.37
CA ASN A 43 26.80 -24.00 -24.08
C ASN A 43 25.30 -24.23 -23.90
N PRO A 44 24.74 -25.36 -24.39
CA PRO A 44 23.31 -25.67 -24.25
C PRO A 44 22.76 -25.56 -22.84
N GLU A 45 23.54 -25.88 -21.81
CA GLU A 45 23.12 -25.77 -20.41
C GLU A 45 22.73 -24.33 -19.99
N SER A 46 23.25 -23.32 -20.67
CA SER A 46 23.00 -21.91 -20.34
C SER A 46 21.71 -21.34 -20.92
N TRP A 47 21.10 -22.03 -21.89
CA TRP A 47 19.91 -21.56 -22.60
C TRP A 47 18.83 -22.63 -22.82
N CYS A 48 19.15 -23.91 -22.58
CA CYS A 48 18.21 -25.01 -22.76
C CYS A 48 17.13 -25.02 -21.67
N GLY A 49 15.89 -24.79 -22.09
CA GLY A 49 14.70 -24.81 -21.24
C GLY A 49 13.49 -25.41 -21.96
N LYS A 50 12.34 -25.44 -21.27
CA LYS A 50 11.07 -25.88 -21.87
C LYS A 50 10.55 -24.92 -22.94
N SER A 51 10.85 -23.64 -22.78
CA SER A 51 10.56 -22.57 -23.72
C SER A 51 11.86 -21.82 -24.01
N ILE A 52 12.20 -21.64 -25.28
CA ILE A 52 13.43 -20.95 -25.70
C ILE A 52 13.03 -19.75 -26.58
N PRO A 53 13.19 -18.51 -26.10
CA PRO A 53 12.88 -17.33 -26.89
C PRO A 53 13.90 -17.13 -28.00
N LEU A 54 13.40 -16.87 -29.21
CA LEU A 54 14.22 -16.67 -30.40
C LEU A 54 14.02 -15.26 -30.95
N ARG A 55 15.13 -14.59 -31.24
CA ARG A 55 15.13 -13.39 -32.08
C ARG A 55 15.64 -13.76 -33.46
N ILE A 56 14.80 -13.56 -34.47
CA ILE A 56 15.08 -13.86 -35.87
C ILE A 56 15.30 -12.54 -36.59
N VAL A 57 16.49 -12.35 -37.16
CA VAL A 57 16.84 -11.15 -37.90
C VAL A 57 16.78 -11.45 -39.39
N SER A 58 15.97 -10.70 -40.13
CA SER A 58 15.88 -10.80 -41.58
C SER A 58 16.63 -9.66 -42.26
N ALA A 59 17.51 -10.02 -43.19
CA ALA A 59 18.27 -9.08 -43.99
C ALA A 59 17.57 -8.65 -45.29
N GLN A 60 16.48 -9.32 -45.68
CA GLN A 60 15.89 -9.18 -47.01
C GLN A 60 14.36 -9.33 -47.04
N SER A 61 13.80 -10.39 -46.44
CA SER A 61 12.34 -10.62 -46.45
C SER A 61 11.66 -9.93 -45.27
N GLN A 62 10.66 -9.09 -45.54
CA GLN A 62 9.78 -8.55 -44.50
C GLN A 62 8.54 -9.43 -44.27
N ASP A 63 8.33 -10.45 -45.12
CA ASP A 63 7.19 -11.36 -45.03
C ASP A 63 7.44 -12.48 -44.01
N PRO A 64 6.61 -12.60 -42.95
CA PRO A 64 6.68 -13.69 -41.98
C PRO A 64 6.47 -15.09 -42.57
N ALA A 65 5.87 -15.20 -43.76
CA ALA A 65 5.71 -16.48 -44.45
C ALA A 65 7.05 -17.17 -44.76
N ALA A 66 8.16 -16.41 -44.84
CA ALA A 66 9.51 -16.95 -44.97
C ALA A 66 9.89 -17.89 -43.81
N LEU A 67 9.22 -17.79 -42.66
CA LEU A 67 9.47 -18.63 -41.49
C LEU A 67 8.83 -20.02 -41.58
N ASN A 68 7.85 -20.22 -42.47
CA ASN A 68 7.04 -21.45 -42.55
C ASN A 68 7.88 -22.71 -42.74
N ASP A 69 8.91 -22.64 -43.59
CA ASP A 69 9.82 -23.75 -43.81
C ASP A 69 11.09 -23.63 -42.97
N PHE A 70 11.41 -22.44 -42.47
CA PHE A 70 12.64 -22.18 -41.73
C PHE A 70 12.56 -22.66 -40.28
N LEU A 71 11.52 -22.27 -39.54
CA LEU A 71 11.37 -22.60 -38.13
C LEU A 71 11.26 -24.09 -37.83
N PRO A 72 10.63 -24.92 -38.68
CA PRO A 72 10.68 -26.37 -38.49
C PRO A 72 12.08 -26.97 -38.49
N ARG A 73 12.98 -26.44 -39.33
CA ARG A 73 14.39 -26.87 -39.36
C ARG A 73 15.14 -26.42 -38.11
N VAL A 74 14.89 -25.19 -37.65
CA VAL A 74 15.48 -24.65 -36.41
C VAL A 74 14.99 -25.43 -35.19
N GLY A 75 13.69 -25.72 -35.10
CA GLY A 75 13.10 -26.49 -34.00
C GLY A 75 13.64 -27.93 -33.93
N ASN A 76 13.77 -28.60 -35.08
CA ASN A 76 14.38 -29.93 -35.13
C ASN A 76 15.88 -29.93 -34.76
N LEU A 77 16.60 -28.86 -35.06
CA LEU A 77 17.99 -28.69 -34.61
C LEU A 77 18.07 -28.47 -33.10
N LEU A 78 17.19 -27.61 -32.56
CA LEU A 78 17.10 -27.33 -31.13
C LEU A 78 16.70 -28.55 -30.33
N GLU A 79 15.82 -29.40 -30.84
CA GLU A 79 15.42 -30.64 -30.18
C GLU A 79 16.62 -31.59 -29.95
N LYS A 80 17.55 -31.65 -30.91
CA LYS A 80 18.78 -32.46 -30.78
C LYS A 80 19.73 -31.91 -29.71
N GLN A 81 19.76 -30.59 -29.52
CA GLN A 81 20.67 -29.91 -28.59
C GLN A 81 20.04 -29.69 -27.21
N CYS A 82 18.71 -29.57 -27.15
CA CYS A 82 17.90 -29.36 -25.96
C CYS A 82 16.62 -30.21 -26.04
N PRO A 83 16.67 -31.49 -25.63
CA PRO A 83 15.51 -32.39 -25.70
C PRO A 83 14.29 -31.94 -24.88
N LYS A 84 14.50 -31.01 -23.94
CA LYS A 84 13.47 -30.43 -23.07
C LYS A 84 12.65 -29.35 -23.75
N ALA A 85 13.09 -28.81 -24.89
CA ALA A 85 12.41 -27.74 -25.60
C ALA A 85 11.06 -28.21 -26.17
N GLY A 86 9.99 -27.54 -25.77
CA GLY A 86 8.63 -27.77 -26.27
C GLY A 86 8.04 -26.55 -26.99
N HIS A 87 8.52 -25.35 -26.67
CA HIS A 87 7.99 -24.08 -27.17
C HIS A 87 9.12 -23.13 -27.60
N LEU A 88 8.88 -22.42 -28.69
CA LEU A 88 9.77 -21.41 -29.27
C LEU A 88 8.97 -20.13 -29.53
N PRO A 89 8.80 -19.25 -28.54
CA PRO A 89 8.34 -17.90 -28.82
C PRO A 89 9.39 -17.20 -29.70
N TRP A 90 8.95 -16.56 -30.76
CA TRP A 90 9.86 -15.92 -31.73
C TRP A 90 9.43 -14.49 -32.05
N THR A 91 10.43 -13.64 -32.29
CA THR A 91 10.26 -12.29 -32.81
C THR A 91 11.10 -12.13 -34.06
N LEU A 92 10.49 -11.70 -35.16
CA LEU A 92 11.15 -11.36 -36.42
C LEU A 92 11.45 -9.86 -36.43
N THR A 93 12.71 -9.49 -36.64
CA THR A 93 13.14 -8.10 -36.79
C THR A 93 13.90 -7.89 -38.10
N ASP A 94 13.96 -6.66 -38.58
CA ASP A 94 14.88 -6.29 -39.64
C ASP A 94 16.33 -6.07 -39.09
N LYS A 95 17.27 -5.67 -39.96
CA LYS A 95 18.66 -5.36 -39.56
C LYS A 95 18.79 -4.17 -38.62
N ARG A 96 17.80 -3.26 -38.58
CA ARG A 96 17.78 -2.08 -37.72
C ARG A 96 17.18 -2.40 -36.36
N GLY A 97 16.66 -3.61 -36.17
CA GLY A 97 15.98 -4.05 -34.95
C GLY A 97 14.49 -3.72 -34.92
N GLU A 98 13.92 -3.25 -36.04
CA GLU A 98 12.49 -2.98 -36.15
C GLU A 98 11.72 -4.30 -36.18
N LYS A 99 10.71 -4.45 -35.32
CA LYS A 99 9.89 -5.65 -35.24
C LYS A 99 9.00 -5.76 -36.48
N LEU A 100 9.17 -6.85 -37.23
CA LEU A 100 8.39 -7.18 -38.43
C LEU A 100 7.20 -8.09 -38.09
N ALA A 101 7.39 -9.04 -37.17
CA ALA A 101 6.34 -9.94 -36.69
C ALA A 101 6.75 -10.62 -35.37
N SER A 102 5.79 -11.24 -34.70
CA SER A 102 6.05 -12.16 -33.58
C SER A 102 5.08 -13.31 -33.58
N GLY A 103 5.44 -14.40 -32.92
CA GLY A 103 4.57 -15.56 -32.81
C GLY A 103 5.16 -16.65 -31.96
N GLU A 104 4.62 -17.85 -32.13
CA GLU A 104 5.08 -19.05 -31.44
C GLU A 104 5.28 -20.21 -32.42
N ALA A 105 6.19 -21.12 -32.07
CA ALA A 105 6.32 -22.42 -32.72
C ALA A 105 6.44 -23.48 -31.63
N ALA A 106 5.70 -24.59 -31.76
CA ALA A 106 5.65 -25.63 -30.72
C ALA A 106 5.93 -27.01 -31.30
N LYS A 107 6.59 -27.86 -30.50
CA LYS A 107 6.93 -29.25 -30.88
C LYS A 107 5.69 -30.05 -31.27
N ALA A 108 4.62 -29.91 -30.49
CA ALA A 108 3.34 -30.57 -30.73
C ALA A 108 2.69 -30.23 -32.09
N ARG A 109 3.10 -29.12 -32.72
CA ARG A 109 2.62 -28.69 -34.04
C ARG A 109 3.70 -28.80 -35.13
N GLY A 110 4.73 -29.62 -34.89
CA GLY A 110 5.84 -29.80 -35.82
C GLY A 110 6.65 -28.53 -36.05
N TRP A 111 6.74 -27.66 -35.04
CA TRP A 111 7.51 -26.40 -35.08
C TRP A 111 7.08 -25.40 -36.16
N LYS A 112 5.86 -25.54 -36.71
CA LYS A 112 5.31 -24.57 -37.65
C LYS A 112 5.07 -23.23 -36.95
N PRO A 113 5.46 -22.09 -37.54
CA PRO A 113 5.15 -20.79 -36.97
C PRO A 113 3.65 -20.54 -36.97
N VAL A 114 3.16 -20.09 -35.84
CA VAL A 114 1.89 -19.41 -35.71
C VAL A 114 2.22 -17.95 -35.51
N VAL A 115 2.03 -17.14 -36.55
CA VAL A 115 2.13 -15.69 -36.42
C VAL A 115 1.05 -15.25 -35.45
N LYS A 116 1.44 -14.55 -34.38
CA LYS A 116 0.46 -13.84 -33.57
C LYS A 116 -0.01 -12.70 -34.47
N GLN A 117 -1.13 -12.91 -35.18
CA GLN A 117 -1.83 -11.79 -35.79
C GLN A 117 -2.10 -10.83 -34.65
N GLU A 118 -1.48 -9.65 -34.72
CA GLU A 118 -2.00 -8.50 -34.01
C GLU A 118 -3.43 -8.38 -34.55
N ALA A 119 -4.40 -8.91 -33.79
CA ALA A 119 -5.69 -8.27 -33.74
C ALA A 119 -5.38 -6.78 -33.61
N VAL A 120 -6.12 -5.94 -34.31
CA VAL A 120 -6.08 -4.51 -34.02
C VAL A 120 -6.63 -4.35 -32.60
N GLU A 121 -5.79 -4.64 -31.61
CA GLU A 121 -5.79 -4.04 -30.30
C GLU A 121 -5.53 -2.57 -30.63
N GLN A 122 -6.62 -1.88 -30.91
CA GLN A 122 -6.81 -0.51 -30.47
C GLN A 122 -6.01 -0.35 -29.19
N PRO A 123 -4.99 0.52 -29.14
CA PRO A 123 -3.94 0.48 -28.12
C PRO A 123 -4.61 0.23 -26.79
N GLU A 124 -4.41 -0.96 -26.23
CA GLU A 124 -4.93 -1.25 -24.91
C GLU A 124 -4.26 -0.18 -24.07
N SER A 125 -5.08 0.77 -23.62
CA SER A 125 -4.63 1.75 -22.66
C SER A 125 -3.90 0.95 -21.59
N PRO A 126 -2.68 1.36 -21.17
CA PRO A 126 -1.94 0.63 -20.14
C PRO A 126 -2.94 0.24 -19.06
N PRO A 127 -3.02 -1.05 -18.65
CA PRO A 127 -4.17 -1.62 -17.96
C PRO A 127 -4.62 -0.59 -16.95
N GLN A 128 -5.77 0.04 -17.22
CA GLN A 128 -6.24 1.14 -16.39
C GLN A 128 -6.23 0.59 -14.97
N PRO A 129 -5.56 1.27 -14.03
CA PRO A 129 -5.41 0.72 -12.70
C PRO A 129 -6.79 0.30 -12.22
N ALA A 130 -6.94 -0.98 -11.87
CA ALA A 130 -8.25 -1.54 -11.62
C ALA A 130 -8.87 -0.80 -10.43
N ILE A 131 -10.00 -0.13 -10.66
CA ILE A 131 -10.72 0.57 -9.61
C ILE A 131 -11.07 -0.48 -8.55
N PRO A 132 -10.69 -0.28 -7.27
CA PRO A 132 -11.03 -1.21 -6.21
C PRO A 132 -12.54 -1.52 -6.20
N ALA A 133 -12.91 -2.77 -5.87
CA ALA A 133 -14.31 -3.14 -5.77
C ALA A 133 -15.01 -2.35 -4.65
N ALA A 134 -16.29 -2.04 -4.83
CA ALA A 134 -17.08 -1.45 -3.76
C ALA A 134 -17.27 -2.46 -2.63
N VAL A 135 -17.15 -2.01 -1.39
CA VAL A 135 -17.42 -2.82 -0.20
C VAL A 135 -18.66 -2.24 0.49
N ALA A 136 -19.67 -3.09 0.72
CA ALA A 136 -20.88 -2.68 1.42
C ALA A 136 -20.58 -2.42 2.89
N VAL A 137 -21.20 -1.38 3.46
CA VAL A 137 -21.16 -1.11 4.91
C VAL A 137 -21.99 -2.17 5.63
N THR A 138 -21.34 -3.10 6.32
CA THR A 138 -21.99 -4.24 6.99
C THR A 138 -22.11 -4.08 8.50
N SER A 139 -21.43 -3.10 9.09
CA SER A 139 -21.44 -2.91 10.53
C SER A 139 -22.82 -2.47 11.06
N PRO A 140 -23.25 -2.96 12.23
CA PRO A 140 -24.51 -2.54 12.85
C PRO A 140 -24.50 -1.05 13.22
N GLN A 141 -25.69 -0.53 13.48
CA GLN A 141 -25.89 0.84 13.97
C GLN A 141 -25.22 1.05 15.33
N ALA A 142 -24.71 2.27 15.53
CA ALA A 142 -24.18 2.74 16.80
C ALA A 142 -25.19 2.64 17.93
N ASP A 143 -24.71 2.50 19.15
CA ASP A 143 -25.47 3.07 20.26
C ASP A 143 -25.52 4.60 20.10
N THR A 144 -26.69 5.18 20.36
CA THR A 144 -26.97 6.62 20.29
C THR A 144 -27.21 7.24 21.67
N ALA A 145 -27.17 6.43 22.73
CA ALA A 145 -27.25 6.91 24.10
C ALA A 145 -26.10 7.90 24.36
N PRO A 146 -26.40 9.11 24.87
CA PRO A 146 -25.37 10.08 25.18
C PRO A 146 -24.56 9.63 26.41
N PRO A 147 -23.26 9.94 26.46
CA PRO A 147 -22.46 9.72 27.67
C PRO A 147 -23.00 10.54 28.85
N GLN A 148 -22.83 10.03 30.08
CA GLN A 148 -23.19 10.75 31.29
C GLN A 148 -22.35 12.03 31.43
N ARG A 149 -22.98 13.11 31.93
CA ARG A 149 -22.30 14.37 32.25
C ARG A 149 -21.91 14.41 33.71
N PHE A 150 -20.67 14.81 33.98
CA PHE A 150 -20.10 14.97 35.31
C PHE A 150 -19.65 16.41 35.51
N ASN A 151 -20.03 17.03 36.63
CA ASN A 151 -19.65 18.40 36.95
C ASN A 151 -18.48 18.38 37.95
N LEU A 152 -17.47 19.19 37.70
CA LEU A 152 -16.32 19.36 38.58
C LEU A 152 -16.54 20.53 39.54
N PRO A 153 -15.95 20.50 40.74
CA PRO A 153 -16.07 21.59 41.71
C PRO A 153 -15.65 22.97 41.15
N GLN A 154 -14.65 23.01 40.27
CA GLN A 154 -14.20 24.23 39.60
C GLN A 154 -15.17 24.75 38.50
N GLY A 155 -16.34 24.13 38.32
CA GLY A 155 -17.38 24.59 37.40
C GLY A 155 -17.30 24.04 35.97
N CYS A 156 -16.19 23.41 35.57
CA CYS A 156 -16.14 22.69 34.30
C CYS A 156 -16.98 21.40 34.36
N HIS A 157 -17.37 20.87 33.20
CA HIS A 157 -18.00 19.55 33.10
C HIS A 157 -17.34 18.68 32.02
N PHE A 158 -17.38 17.37 32.22
CA PHE A 158 -16.89 16.38 31.26
C PHE A 158 -17.95 15.29 31.05
N ARG A 159 -17.77 14.46 30.02
CA ARG A 159 -18.72 13.41 29.64
C ARG A 159 -18.01 12.11 29.31
N THR A 160 -18.52 11.02 29.84
CA THR A 160 -18.03 9.67 29.53
C THR A 160 -19.08 8.63 29.90
N PHE A 161 -18.86 7.38 29.51
CA PHE A 161 -19.69 6.26 29.94
C PHE A 161 -19.18 5.68 31.27
N TRP A 162 -20.13 5.38 32.14
CA TRP A 162 -19.90 4.84 33.47
C TRP A 162 -20.87 3.69 33.71
N HIS A 163 -20.34 2.54 34.12
CA HIS A 163 -21.13 1.36 34.44
C HIS A 163 -21.03 1.10 35.95
N ASP A 164 -22.20 0.97 36.60
CA ASP A 164 -22.37 0.96 38.06
C ASP A 164 -22.06 -0.41 38.72
N ASP A 165 -21.59 -1.39 37.97
CA ASP A 165 -21.33 -2.77 38.42
C ASP A 165 -20.07 -2.93 39.29
N ALA A 166 -19.30 -1.86 39.48
CA ALA A 166 -18.30 -1.79 40.55
C ALA A 166 -18.98 -1.34 41.86
N ASN A 167 -19.28 -2.29 42.76
CA ASN A 167 -19.79 -2.11 44.13
C ASN A 167 -18.91 -1.25 45.09
N GLY A 168 -18.07 -0.36 44.57
CA GLY A 168 -17.31 0.63 45.31
C GLY A 168 -17.24 1.91 44.49
N GLY A 169 -17.58 3.04 45.10
CA GLY A 169 -17.61 4.36 44.45
C GLY A 169 -16.31 4.61 43.69
N ALA A 170 -16.38 4.52 42.38
CA ALA A 170 -15.22 4.78 41.55
C ALA A 170 -15.03 6.31 41.45
N LEU A 171 -13.81 6.75 41.66
CA LEU A 171 -13.45 8.16 41.69
C LEU A 171 -12.79 8.51 40.36
N PHE A 172 -13.28 9.55 39.68
CA PHE A 172 -12.67 10.11 38.47
C PHE A 172 -12.42 11.60 38.73
N ILE A 173 -11.19 11.95 39.13
CA ILE A 173 -10.80 13.35 39.38
C ILE A 173 -9.76 13.76 38.36
N PRO A 174 -10.13 14.59 37.37
CA PRO A 174 -9.17 15.23 36.49
C PRO A 174 -8.50 16.42 37.19
N ALA A 175 -7.18 16.47 37.13
CA ALA A 175 -6.38 17.57 37.68
C ALA A 175 -5.18 17.88 36.77
N GLY A 176 -4.78 19.15 36.72
CA GLY A 176 -3.61 19.60 35.98
C GLY A 176 -3.74 21.05 35.51
N ASP A 177 -2.61 21.77 35.50
CA ASP A 177 -2.57 23.21 35.20
C ASP A 177 -2.95 23.54 33.75
N ALA A 178 -2.88 22.56 32.85
CA ALA A 178 -3.26 22.70 31.44
C ALA A 178 -4.76 22.44 31.18
N LEU A 179 -5.53 22.05 32.21
CA LEU A 179 -6.97 21.88 32.11
C LEU A 179 -7.69 23.23 32.24
N ARG A 180 -8.61 23.49 31.32
CA ARG A 180 -9.45 24.70 31.30
C ARG A 180 -10.88 24.35 30.92
N CYS A 181 -11.85 25.18 31.31
CA CYS A 181 -13.18 25.09 30.73
C CYS A 181 -13.20 25.86 29.40
N GLY A 182 -13.75 25.26 28.35
CA GLY A 182 -14.12 25.99 27.13
C GLY A 182 -15.25 26.99 27.40
N GLU A 183 -15.57 27.80 26.39
CA GLU A 183 -16.68 28.77 26.48
C GLU A 183 -18.04 28.11 26.74
N ASP A 184 -18.19 26.86 26.33
CA ASP A 184 -19.35 26.00 26.54
C ASP A 184 -19.31 25.24 27.88
N GLY A 185 -18.34 25.56 28.75
CA GLY A 185 -18.11 24.97 30.06
C GLY A 185 -17.51 23.56 30.03
N TRP A 186 -17.27 22.98 28.84
CA TRP A 186 -16.70 21.65 28.73
C TRP A 186 -15.21 21.66 29.05
N LEU A 187 -14.74 20.62 29.73
CA LEU A 187 -13.32 20.47 30.08
C LEU A 187 -12.46 20.30 28.82
N GLN A 188 -11.32 20.99 28.75
CA GLN A 188 -10.38 20.91 27.65
C GLN A 188 -8.92 20.94 28.15
N GLY A 189 -8.04 20.24 27.44
CA GLY A 189 -6.60 20.23 27.73
C GLY A 189 -6.11 18.89 28.29
N SER A 190 -4.82 18.81 28.57
CA SER A 190 -4.19 17.59 29.09
C SER A 190 -4.11 17.63 30.62
N GLY A 191 -4.38 16.51 31.28
CA GLY A 191 -4.30 16.41 32.74
C GLY A 191 -4.18 14.97 33.22
N ALA A 192 -3.65 14.81 34.42
CA ALA A 192 -3.66 13.53 35.11
C ALA A 192 -5.07 13.28 35.66
N VAL A 193 -5.54 12.03 35.57
CA VAL A 193 -6.82 11.62 36.13
C VAL A 193 -6.57 10.61 37.22
N THR A 194 -6.98 10.93 38.44
CA THR A 194 -7.01 9.93 39.51
C THR A 194 -8.25 9.06 39.33
N LEU A 195 -8.02 7.77 39.02
CA LEU A 195 -9.02 6.74 38.90
C LEU A 195 -8.92 5.79 40.08
N GLN A 196 -10.00 5.61 40.84
CA GLN A 196 -10.08 4.55 41.84
C GLN A 196 -11.12 3.52 41.42
N GLN A 197 -10.71 2.25 41.27
CA GLN A 197 -11.63 1.16 40.93
C GLN A 197 -11.15 -0.12 41.60
N GLY A 198 -12.05 -0.81 42.33
CA GLY A 198 -11.73 -2.09 42.97
C GLY A 198 -10.54 -2.02 43.95
N GLY A 199 -10.34 -0.88 44.63
CA GLY A 199 -9.23 -0.67 45.57
C GLY A 199 -7.87 -0.34 44.94
N GLN A 200 -7.78 -0.31 43.60
CA GLN A 200 -6.58 0.14 42.88
C GLN A 200 -6.73 1.61 42.49
N THR A 201 -5.62 2.36 42.59
CA THR A 201 -5.53 3.74 42.12
C THR A 201 -4.67 3.78 40.85
N LEU A 202 -5.24 4.26 39.75
CA LEU A 202 -4.55 4.54 38.50
C LEU A 202 -4.48 6.05 38.30
N SER A 203 -3.41 6.53 37.65
CA SER A 203 -3.24 7.95 37.35
C SER A 203 -2.85 8.20 35.88
N PRO A 204 -3.68 7.80 34.89
CA PRO A 204 -3.38 8.07 33.49
C PRO A 204 -3.39 9.57 33.17
N THR A 205 -2.56 9.97 32.22
CA THR A 205 -2.69 11.28 31.58
C THR A 205 -3.69 11.16 30.44
N LEU A 206 -4.75 11.96 30.48
CA LEU A 206 -5.77 12.04 29.45
C LEU A 206 -5.82 13.44 28.85
N TRP A 207 -6.17 13.51 27.57
CA TRP A 207 -6.48 14.77 26.90
C TRP A 207 -7.99 14.92 26.75
N PHE A 208 -8.53 16.03 27.25
CA PHE A 208 -9.93 16.36 27.14
C PHE A 208 -10.18 17.26 25.93
N LEU A 209 -11.11 16.85 25.08
CA LEU A 209 -11.61 17.63 23.95
C LEU A 209 -13.11 17.79 24.10
N GLN A 210 -13.60 19.01 24.32
CA GLN A 210 -15.02 19.28 24.58
C GLN A 210 -15.58 18.32 25.66
N GLY A 211 -14.80 18.06 26.70
CA GLY A 211 -15.13 17.19 27.81
C GLY A 211 -15.14 15.69 27.53
N TYR A 212 -14.77 15.23 26.34
CA TYR A 212 -14.51 13.82 26.08
C TYR A 212 -13.07 13.48 26.53
N PRO A 213 -12.87 12.57 27.51
CA PRO A 213 -11.53 12.09 27.88
C PRO A 213 -10.98 11.16 26.79
N LEU A 214 -9.83 11.53 26.24
CA LEU A 214 -9.13 10.78 25.20
C LEU A 214 -7.78 10.29 25.74
N ALA A 215 -7.53 8.99 25.62
CA ALA A 215 -6.25 8.37 25.97
C ALA A 215 -5.36 8.23 24.72
N GLN A 216 -4.04 8.35 24.92
CA GLN A 216 -3.01 8.21 23.88
C GLN A 216 -3.06 9.27 22.77
N ILE A 217 -3.88 10.29 22.93
CA ILE A 217 -3.96 11.46 22.07
C ILE A 217 -3.59 12.69 22.89
N ASN A 218 -2.87 13.63 22.28
CA ASN A 218 -2.62 14.97 22.78
C ASN A 218 -2.74 15.96 21.61
N GLY A 219 -3.92 16.54 21.43
CA GLY A 219 -4.19 17.47 20.34
C GLY A 219 -3.65 18.88 20.56
N GLY A 220 -3.20 19.23 21.76
CA GLY A 220 -2.83 20.60 22.12
C GLY A 220 -3.96 21.58 21.81
N ASP A 221 -3.62 22.72 21.18
CA ASP A 221 -4.57 23.75 20.74
C ASP A 221 -5.05 23.58 19.29
N ARG A 222 -4.82 22.41 18.67
CA ARG A 222 -5.22 22.20 17.28
C ARG A 222 -6.74 22.13 17.14
N PRO A 223 -7.31 22.63 16.03
CA PRO A 223 -8.75 22.67 15.81
C PRO A 223 -9.27 21.28 15.43
N LEU A 224 -9.41 20.40 16.41
CA LEU A 224 -9.94 19.05 16.26
C LEU A 224 -11.42 19.00 16.66
N THR A 225 -12.15 18.06 16.08
CA THR A 225 -13.60 17.90 16.33
C THR A 225 -13.95 16.45 16.59
N VAL A 226 -14.91 16.23 17.49
CA VAL A 226 -15.52 14.92 17.69
C VAL A 226 -16.64 14.76 16.66
N VAL A 227 -16.44 13.86 15.69
CA VAL A 227 -17.40 13.62 14.61
C VAL A 227 -18.57 12.77 15.12
N SER A 228 -18.28 11.73 15.91
CA SER A 228 -19.25 10.94 16.64
C SER A 228 -18.61 10.32 17.88
N ALA A 229 -19.42 10.07 18.92
CA ALA A 229 -19.00 9.41 20.16
C ALA A 229 -20.16 8.62 20.77
N ASN A 230 -19.87 7.42 21.25
CA ASN A 230 -20.83 6.50 21.87
C ASN A 230 -20.09 5.44 22.70
N ALA A 231 -20.84 4.50 23.28
CA ALA A 231 -20.31 3.51 24.21
C ALA A 231 -19.29 2.54 23.59
N GLN A 232 -19.24 2.44 22.26
CA GLN A 232 -18.29 1.57 21.58
C GLN A 232 -17.02 2.31 21.14
N ARG A 233 -17.13 3.58 20.70
CA ARG A 233 -16.05 4.31 20.02
C ARG A 233 -16.30 5.80 19.91
N LEU A 234 -15.24 6.52 19.58
CA LEU A 234 -15.23 7.93 19.20
C LEU A 234 -14.45 8.09 17.89
N VAL A 235 -14.98 8.91 16.99
CA VAL A 235 -14.32 9.30 15.73
C VAL A 235 -13.84 10.74 15.86
N LEU A 236 -12.52 10.91 15.82
CA LEU A 236 -11.87 12.21 15.92
C LEU A 236 -11.50 12.71 14.51
N GLY A 237 -11.87 13.93 14.17
CA GLY A 237 -11.65 14.51 12.85
C GLY A 237 -11.35 16.01 12.89
N GLY A 238 -11.56 16.68 11.76
CA GLY A 238 -11.43 18.13 11.65
C GLY A 238 -10.00 18.66 11.53
N ASN A 239 -8.99 17.77 11.42
CA ASN A 239 -7.61 18.21 11.23
C ASN A 239 -7.44 18.91 9.86
N PRO A 240 -7.11 20.21 9.83
CA PRO A 240 -7.08 20.98 8.59
C PRO A 240 -5.95 20.54 7.65
N GLN A 241 -4.92 19.85 8.16
CA GLN A 241 -3.81 19.35 7.33
C GLN A 241 -4.19 18.08 6.55
N ALA A 242 -5.26 17.39 6.95
CA ALA A 242 -5.75 16.18 6.31
C ALA A 242 -7.28 16.11 6.37
N PRO A 243 -8.01 17.00 5.65
CA PRO A 243 -9.48 16.96 5.62
C PRO A 243 -9.97 15.61 5.09
N GLY A 244 -11.12 15.13 5.58
CA GLY A 244 -11.65 13.80 5.23
C GLY A 244 -10.80 12.64 5.76
N SER A 245 -10.04 12.86 6.84
CA SER A 245 -9.38 11.78 7.57
C SER A 245 -9.71 11.86 9.05
N PHE A 246 -9.62 10.71 9.73
CA PHE A 246 -10.14 10.53 11.08
C PHE A 246 -9.27 9.55 11.86
N LEU A 247 -9.22 9.71 13.19
CA LEU A 247 -8.74 8.67 14.10
C LEU A 247 -9.92 7.93 14.72
N LEU A 248 -9.79 6.61 14.83
CA LEU A 248 -10.74 5.78 15.55
C LEU A 248 -10.23 5.50 16.96
N LEU A 249 -11.06 5.78 17.95
CA LEU A 249 -10.76 5.52 19.35
C LEU A 249 -11.81 4.57 19.92
N SER A 250 -11.39 3.42 20.43
CA SER A 250 -12.28 2.48 21.11
C SER A 250 -12.57 2.96 22.52
N PHE A 251 -13.77 2.74 23.03
CA PHE A 251 -14.05 3.00 24.44
C PHE A 251 -13.30 1.97 25.32
N GLU A 252 -12.53 2.45 26.30
CA GLU A 252 -11.79 1.63 27.27
C GLU A 252 -12.46 1.76 28.65
N PRO A 253 -13.26 0.76 29.07
CA PRO A 253 -14.04 0.84 30.30
C PRO A 253 -13.18 1.06 31.55
N LYS A 254 -11.94 0.53 31.59
CA LYS A 254 -11.05 0.70 32.76
C LYS A 254 -10.55 2.14 32.93
N LEU A 255 -10.57 2.92 31.86
CA LEU A 255 -10.15 4.31 31.87
C LEU A 255 -11.33 5.28 31.87
N HIS A 256 -12.56 4.78 31.66
CA HIS A 256 -13.74 5.59 31.36
C HIS A 256 -13.42 6.65 30.30
N ALA A 257 -12.74 6.23 29.22
CA ALA A 257 -12.20 7.12 28.21
C ALA A 257 -12.15 6.42 26.85
N TRP A 258 -12.05 7.22 25.78
CA TRP A 258 -11.79 6.68 24.44
C TRP A 258 -10.29 6.63 24.19
N ALA A 259 -9.77 5.46 23.88
CA ALA A 259 -8.35 5.23 23.64
C ALA A 259 -8.10 5.00 22.16
N PHE A 260 -7.06 5.66 21.64
CA PHE A 260 -6.61 5.40 20.28
C PHE A 260 -6.18 3.94 20.12
N ASN A 261 -6.61 3.29 19.04
CA ASN A 261 -6.39 1.85 18.83
C ASN A 261 -5.42 1.54 17.67
N GLY A 262 -4.79 2.56 17.09
CA GLY A 262 -3.89 2.42 15.95
C GLY A 262 -4.56 2.58 14.58
N GLU A 263 -5.89 2.74 14.51
CA GLU A 263 -6.62 2.85 13.24
C GLU A 263 -6.96 4.30 12.86
N ALA A 264 -6.66 4.64 11.61
CA ALA A 264 -7.05 5.89 10.97
C ALA A 264 -7.92 5.59 9.74
N ILE A 265 -8.95 6.40 9.53
CA ILE A 265 -9.88 6.28 8.41
C ILE A 265 -9.61 7.44 7.46
N VAL A 266 -9.57 7.16 6.16
CA VAL A 266 -9.30 8.15 5.12
C VAL A 266 -10.36 8.04 4.04
N GLU A 267 -11.11 9.13 3.86
CA GLU A 267 -12.00 9.27 2.73
C GLU A 267 -11.18 9.52 1.46
N MET A 268 -11.44 8.69 0.46
CA MET A 268 -10.85 8.76 -0.87
C MET A 268 -11.82 8.11 -1.88
N PRO A 269 -12.07 8.72 -3.04
CA PRO A 269 -12.83 8.05 -4.09
C PRO A 269 -12.08 6.80 -4.61
N ARG A 270 -12.79 5.69 -4.87
CA ARG A 270 -12.16 4.46 -5.42
C ARG A 270 -11.44 4.71 -6.74
N VAL A 271 -11.96 5.63 -7.57
CA VAL A 271 -11.32 6.03 -8.84
C VAL A 271 -9.95 6.64 -8.63
N ASP A 272 -9.74 7.40 -7.55
CA ASP A 272 -8.43 7.95 -7.20
C ASP A 272 -7.55 6.88 -6.57
N ALA A 273 -8.14 5.96 -5.81
CA ALA A 273 -7.41 4.87 -5.15
C ALA A 273 -6.87 3.82 -6.14
N ALA A 274 -7.26 3.89 -7.40
CA ALA A 274 -6.65 3.14 -8.48
C ALA A 274 -5.20 3.61 -8.74
N ASP A 275 -4.87 4.88 -8.45
CA ASP A 275 -3.52 5.43 -8.59
C ASP A 275 -2.72 5.28 -7.28
N GLU A 276 -1.73 4.39 -7.30
CA GLU A 276 -0.87 4.13 -6.13
C GLU A 276 -0.15 5.38 -5.61
N ASN A 277 0.22 6.33 -6.49
CA ASN A 277 0.90 7.55 -6.07
C ASN A 277 -0.07 8.48 -5.34
N LYS A 278 -1.31 8.58 -5.81
CA LYS A 278 -2.36 9.32 -5.08
C LYS A 278 -2.63 8.68 -3.72
N VAL A 279 -2.69 7.35 -3.64
CA VAL A 279 -2.86 6.63 -2.36
C VAL A 279 -1.69 6.95 -1.43
N LYS A 280 -0.44 6.79 -1.88
CA LYS A 280 0.76 7.09 -1.07
C LYS A 280 0.77 8.53 -0.58
N GLN A 281 0.51 9.49 -1.45
CA GLN A 281 0.46 10.91 -1.09
C GLN A 281 -0.63 11.19 -0.04
N ARG A 282 -1.82 10.61 -0.25
CA ARG A 282 -2.97 10.78 0.66
C ARG A 282 -2.70 10.18 2.04
N LEU A 283 -2.11 9.00 2.09
CA LEU A 283 -1.72 8.34 3.34
C LEU A 283 -0.59 9.09 4.06
N GLN A 284 0.42 9.57 3.32
CA GLN A 284 1.49 10.38 3.88
C GLN A 284 0.95 11.69 4.49
N GLN A 285 0.02 12.36 3.80
CA GLN A 285 -0.65 13.55 4.33
C GLN A 285 -1.37 13.26 5.64
N ALA A 286 -2.17 12.18 5.68
CA ALA A 286 -2.86 11.77 6.89
C ALA A 286 -1.87 11.40 8.01
N GLN A 287 -0.83 10.64 7.70
CA GLN A 287 0.21 10.27 8.67
C GLN A 287 0.88 11.51 9.26
N THR A 288 1.34 12.45 8.43
CA THR A 288 1.97 13.70 8.90
C THR A 288 1.02 14.56 9.75
N ALA A 289 -0.27 14.55 9.44
CA ALA A 289 -1.27 15.30 10.19
C ALA A 289 -1.58 14.69 11.57
N TRP A 290 -1.63 13.35 11.67
CA TRP A 290 -2.07 12.64 12.87
C TRP A 290 -0.93 12.20 13.80
N GLN A 291 0.24 11.84 13.26
CA GLN A 291 1.38 11.37 14.06
C GLN A 291 1.76 12.30 15.23
N PRO A 292 1.82 13.65 15.03
CA PRO A 292 2.17 14.58 16.10
C PRO A 292 1.13 14.68 17.21
N LEU A 293 -0.07 14.11 17.02
CA LEU A 293 -1.17 14.13 17.98
C LEU A 293 -1.16 12.89 18.87
N LEU A 294 -0.37 11.87 18.54
CA LEU A 294 -0.27 10.68 19.37
C LEU A 294 0.66 10.97 20.56
N SER A 295 0.32 10.48 21.74
CA SER A 295 1.16 10.65 22.93
C SER A 295 2.53 9.97 22.80
N ALA A 296 2.62 8.97 21.92
CA ALA A 296 3.88 8.33 21.50
C ALA A 296 3.80 7.98 20.01
N PRO A 297 4.93 8.00 19.27
CA PRO A 297 4.95 7.51 17.90
C PRO A 297 4.50 6.05 17.82
N ALA A 298 3.46 5.79 17.03
CA ALA A 298 2.93 4.46 16.77
C ALA A 298 2.64 4.27 15.27
N PRO A 299 2.69 3.04 14.74
CA PRO A 299 2.25 2.78 13.37
C PRO A 299 0.74 3.02 13.24
N LEU A 300 0.33 3.61 12.13
CA LEU A 300 -1.07 3.84 11.80
C LEU A 300 -1.54 2.80 10.79
N THR A 301 -2.64 2.11 11.08
CA THR A 301 -3.36 1.31 10.08
C THR A 301 -4.40 2.18 9.42
N PHE A 302 -4.28 2.39 8.11
CA PHE A 302 -5.20 3.22 7.35
C PHE A 302 -6.28 2.37 6.67
N LYS A 303 -7.54 2.77 6.86
CA LYS A 303 -8.71 2.23 6.16
C LYS A 303 -9.22 3.26 5.16
N LEU A 304 -9.20 2.92 3.88
CA LEU A 304 -9.74 3.79 2.84
C LEU A 304 -11.20 3.47 2.57
N VAL A 305 -12.04 4.49 2.71
CA VAL A 305 -13.48 4.42 2.49
C VAL A 305 -13.87 5.48 1.46
N GLU A 306 -14.96 5.27 0.71
CA GLU A 306 -15.51 6.37 -0.10
C GLU A 306 -16.12 7.45 0.78
N LYS A 307 -16.74 7.02 1.89
CA LYS A 307 -17.38 7.90 2.87
C LYS A 307 -17.36 7.25 4.24
N LEU A 308 -17.11 8.05 5.27
CA LEU A 308 -17.15 7.63 6.66
C LEU A 308 -18.58 7.23 7.06
N ALA A 309 -18.74 6.02 7.62
CA ALA A 309 -20.01 5.54 8.15
C ALA A 309 -20.11 5.85 9.66
N ALA A 310 -20.13 7.15 10.02
CA ALA A 310 -20.02 7.61 11.41
C ALA A 310 -21.12 7.11 12.36
N ASP A 311 -22.25 6.65 11.80
CA ASP A 311 -23.40 6.04 12.49
C ASP A 311 -23.20 4.54 12.80
N ARG A 312 -22.06 3.93 12.43
CA ARG A 312 -21.82 2.49 12.57
C ARG A 312 -20.80 2.13 13.62
N VAL A 313 -20.97 0.96 14.24
CA VAL A 313 -20.05 0.42 15.27
C VAL A 313 -18.62 0.42 14.76
N ASP A 314 -18.44 -0.05 13.53
CA ASP A 314 -17.23 0.08 12.74
C ASP A 314 -17.49 1.10 11.61
N PRO A 315 -17.06 2.36 11.78
CA PRO A 315 -17.23 3.40 10.77
C PRO A 315 -16.37 3.20 9.52
N ALA A 316 -15.43 2.24 9.56
CA ALA A 316 -14.58 1.83 8.45
C ALA A 316 -15.07 0.56 7.74
N SER A 317 -16.22 -0.01 8.12
CA SER A 317 -16.69 -1.30 7.56
C SER A 317 -16.95 -1.31 6.05
N GLY A 318 -17.08 -0.14 5.41
CA GLY A 318 -17.09 0.02 3.95
C GLY A 318 -15.70 0.15 3.31
N SER A 319 -14.63 -0.19 4.03
CA SER A 319 -13.26 -0.04 3.59
C SER A 319 -12.94 -0.98 2.44
N TYR A 320 -12.52 -0.43 1.31
CA TYR A 320 -12.12 -1.20 0.13
C TYR A 320 -10.61 -1.42 0.04
N LEU A 321 -9.81 -0.73 0.87
CA LEU A 321 -8.37 -0.93 0.96
C LEU A 321 -7.89 -0.67 2.39
N SER A 322 -7.02 -1.54 2.89
CA SER A 322 -6.33 -1.38 4.17
C SER A 322 -4.82 -1.31 3.93
N VAL A 323 -4.15 -0.31 4.51
CA VAL A 323 -2.71 -0.12 4.38
C VAL A 323 -2.10 0.07 5.77
N ASN A 324 -1.15 -0.78 6.13
CA ASN A 324 -0.42 -0.65 7.37
C ASN A 324 0.72 0.36 7.16
N GLY A 325 0.71 1.45 7.90
CA GLY A 325 1.80 2.42 7.93
C GLY A 325 3.02 1.83 8.66
N ALA A 326 4.20 2.10 8.14
CA ALA A 326 5.45 1.81 8.83
C ALA A 326 5.71 2.90 9.90
N THR A 327 6.28 2.50 11.04
CA THR A 327 6.99 3.42 11.92
C THR A 327 8.31 3.79 11.24
N HIS A 328 8.50 5.07 10.92
CA HIS A 328 9.77 5.62 10.49
C HIS A 328 10.51 6.23 11.68
#